data_AF-A0A072THG5-F1
#
_entry.id   AF-A0A072THG5-F1
#
_cell.length_a   1.000
_cell.length_b   1.000
_cell.length_c   1.000
_cell.angle_alpha   90.00
_cell.angle_beta   90.00
_cell.angle_gamma   90.00
#
_symmetry.space_group_name_H-M   'P 1'
#
loop_
_entity.id
_entity.type
_entity.pdbx_description
1 polymer ?
#
loop_
_entity_poly.entity_id
_entity_poly.type
_entity_poly.pdbx_seq_one_letter_code
_entity_poly.pdbx_strand_id
1 'polypeptide(L)' 'MAYMTYGFGYDYVTNNYKVVVVLQYFVSRFEMVEKTEVQIHTLGTNFWKSIQEFPFGGVHVEQE' A
#
# COMPACT_ATOMS: atom_id res chain seq x y z
N MET A 1 -7.94 -11.36 8.65
CA MET A 1 -6.47 -11.20 8.68
C MET A 1 -6.12 -9.92 7.97
N ALA A 2 -5.01 -9.29 8.35
CA ALA A 2 -4.48 -8.11 7.70
C ALA A 2 -3.01 -8.35 7.37
N TYR A 3 -2.60 -7.96 6.17
CA TYR A 3 -1.24 -8.07 5.67
C TYR A 3 -0.72 -6.66 5.42
N MET A 4 0.50 -6.39 5.87
CA MET A 4 1.14 -5.09 5.68
C MET A 4 2.47 -5.29 4.99
N THR A 5 2.65 -4.61 3.86
CA THR A 5 3.87 -4.66 3.05
C THR A 5 4.45 -3.26 2.89
N TYR A 6 5.77 -3.19 2.80
CA TYR A 6 6.52 -1.94 2.67
C TYR A 6 7.39 -1.96 1.42
N GLY A 7 7.36 -0.87 0.67
CA GLY A 7 8.27 -0.61 -0.43
C GLY A 7 9.03 0.69 -0.19
N PHE A 8 10.34 0.70 -0.46
CA PHE A 8 11.16 1.90 -0.44
C PHE A 8 11.81 2.09 -1.81
N GLY A 9 11.79 3.31 -2.35
CA GLY A 9 12.34 3.57 -3.67
C GLY A 9 12.58 5.05 -3.96
N TYR A 10 13.37 5.30 -5.00
CA TYR A 10 13.61 6.63 -5.53
C TYR A 10 12.58 6.98 -6.61
N ASP A 11 11.90 8.11 -6.45
CA ASP A 11 11.00 8.70 -7.44
C ASP A 11 11.76 9.79 -8.22
N TYR A 12 12.12 9.48 -9.46
CA TYR A 12 12.84 10.38 -10.35
C TYR A 12 12.00 11.60 -10.79
N VAL A 13 10.66 11.50 -10.77
CA VAL A 13 9.77 12.60 -11.17
C VAL A 13 9.78 13.70 -10.13
N THR A 14 9.78 13.33 -8.84
CA THR A 14 9.88 14.29 -7.73
C THR A 14 11.31 14.47 -7.21
N ASN A 15 12.29 13.77 -7.79
CA ASN A 15 13.68 13.73 -7.35
C ASN A 15 13.83 13.47 -5.84
N ASN A 16 13.13 12.46 -5.32
CA ASN A 16 13.08 12.19 -3.88
C ASN A 16 12.81 10.71 -3.60
N TYR A 17 13.16 10.25 -2.41
CA TYR A 17 12.85 8.90 -1.94
C TYR A 17 11.47 8.83 -1.30
N LYS A 18 10.81 7.69 -1.48
CA LYS A 18 9.46 7.44 -0.96
C LYS A 18 9.38 6.09 -0.29
N VAL A 19 8.57 6.03 0.76
CA VAL A 19 8.10 4.78 1.37
C VAL A 19 6.64 4.61 0.97
N VAL A 20 6.30 3.43 0.47
CA VAL A 20 4.93 3.00 0.16
C VAL A 20 4.54 1.93 1.17
N VAL A 21 3.41 2.11 1.81
CA VAL A 21 2.83 1.15 2.75
C VAL A 21 1.53 0.63 2.13
N VAL A 22 1.41 -0.69 2.04
CA VAL A 22 0.20 -1.36 1.54
C VAL A 22 -0.36 -2.17 2.69
N LEU A 23 -1.59 -1.84 3.11
CA LEU A 23 -2.36 -2.58 4.09
C LEU A 23 -3.52 -3.28 3.38
N GLN A 24 -3.59 -4.59 3.51
CA GLN A 24 -4.61 -5.42 2.88
C GLN A 24 -5.37 -6.17 3.96
N TYR A 25 -6.70 -6.09 3.98
CA TYR A 25 -7.51 -6.70 5.03
C TYR A 25 -8.90 -7.09 4.54
N PHE A 26 -9.50 -8.09 5.19
CA PHE A 26 -10.88 -8.48 4.92
C PHE A 26 -11.87 -7.60 5.69
N VAL A 27 -12.84 -7.03 4.97
CA VAL A 27 -13.93 -6.21 5.55
C VAL A 27 -14.99 -7.08 6.21
N SER A 28 -15.26 -8.25 5.62
CA SER A 28 -16.19 -9.24 6.14
C SER A 28 -15.59 -10.64 5.97
N ARG A 29 -15.68 -11.46 7.02
CA ARG A 29 -15.26 -12.87 6.97
C ARG A 29 -16.15 -13.74 6.08
N PHE A 30 -17.37 -13.28 5.80
CA PHE A 30 -18.38 -14.05 5.06
C PHE A 30 -18.38 -13.73 3.57
N GLU A 31 -18.09 -12.48 3.22
CA GLU A 31 -18.24 -12.00 1.84
C GLU A 31 -16.91 -12.03 1.06
N MET A 32 -15.80 -12.46 1.68
CA MET A 32 -14.45 -12.42 1.12
C MET A 32 -14.10 -11.06 0.47
N VAL A 33 -14.70 -9.98 0.97
CA VAL A 33 -14.42 -8.62 0.50
C VAL A 33 -13.09 -8.20 1.09
N GLU A 34 -12.10 -8.05 0.23
CA GLU A 34 -10.79 -7.57 0.57
C GLU A 34 -10.66 -6.09 0.23
N LYS A 35 -10.09 -5.32 1.16
CA LYS A 35 -9.74 -3.93 0.96
C LYS A 35 -8.24 -3.77 0.99
N THR A 36 -7.77 -2.84 0.15
CA THR A 36 -6.38 -2.42 0.09
C THR A 36 -6.30 -0.92 0.33
N GLU A 37 -5.58 -0.53 1.37
CA GLU A 37 -5.23 0.84 1.68
C GLU A 37 -3.76 1.06 1.37
N VAL A 38 -3.46 2.15 0.66
CA VAL A 38 -2.08 2.48 0.27
C VAL A 38 -1.76 3.90 0.72
N GLN A 39 -0.65 4.02 1.45
CA GLN A 39 -0.12 5.29 1.94
C GLN A 39 1.31 5.51 1.43
N ILE A 40 1.62 6.76 1.12
CA ILE A 40 2.92 7.18 0.60
C ILE A 40 3.50 8.24 1.53
N HIS A 41 4.75 8.03 1.94
CA HIS A 41 5.56 9.00 2.66
C HIS A 41 6.72 9.45 1.79
N THR A 42 6.94 10.75 1.69
CA THR A 42 8.10 11.32 0.97
C THR A 42 9.18 11.68 1.97
N LEU A 43 10.41 11.21 1.73
CA LEU A 43 11.53 11.43 2.63
C LEU A 43 11.84 12.94 2.76
N GLY A 44 12.16 13.36 3.98
CA GLY A 44 12.39 14.76 4.31
C GLY A 44 11.12 15.59 4.44
N THR A 45 9.94 14.98 4.30
CA THR A 45 8.65 15.56 4.66
C THR A 45 8.08 14.82 5.86
N ASN A 46 7.18 15.43 6.63
CA ASN A 46 6.40 14.75 7.68
C ASN A 46 4.99 14.41 7.20
N PHE A 47 4.79 14.30 5.88
CA PHE A 47 3.48 14.13 5.28
C PHE A 47 3.28 12.70 4.77
N TRP A 48 2.17 12.11 5.21
CA TRP A 48 1.64 10.85 4.70
C TRP A 48 0.45 11.15 3.79
N LYS A 49 0.43 10.55 2.61
CA LYS A 49 -0.65 10.70 1.64
C LYS A 49 -1.29 9.36 1.33
N SER A 50 -2.60 9.25 1.55
CA SER A 50 -3.38 8.13 1.02
C SER A 50 -3.66 8.35 -0.46
N ILE A 51 -3.55 7.30 -1.27
CA ILE A 51 -4.01 7.34 -2.66
C ILE A 51 -5.53 7.04 -2.73
N GLN A 52 -6.13 7.27 -3.90
CA GLN A 52 -7.51 6.88 -4.15
C GLN A 52 -7.67 5.35 -4.03
N GLU A 53 -8.92 4.90 -3.88
CA GLU A 53 -9.25 3.49 -3.70
C GLU A 53 -8.53 2.63 -4.73
N PHE A 54 -7.72 1.69 -4.22
CA PHE A 54 -6.89 0.86 -5.06
C PHE A 54 -7.81 -0.17 -5.74
N PRO A 55 -7.88 -0.20 -7.09
CA PRO A 55 -8.98 -0.85 -7.81
C PRO A 55 -8.99 -2.39 -7.77
N PHE A 56 -8.07 -3.04 -7.04
CA PHE A 56 -7.99 -4.49 -6.96
C PHE A 56 -7.57 -4.96 -5.56
N GLY A 57 -8.25 -5.94 -4.99
CA GLY A 57 -7.69 -6.74 -3.89
C GLY A 57 -6.42 -7.42 -4.40
N GLY A 58 -5.27 -7.14 -3.77
CA GLY A 58 -3.97 -7.61 -4.24
C GLY A 58 -3.94 -9.13 -4.36
N VAL A 59 -3.56 -9.66 -5.52
CA VAL A 59 -3.30 -11.10 -5.62
C VAL A 59 -2.05 -11.40 -4.80
N HIS A 60 -2.19 -12.22 -3.75
CA HIS A 60 -1.05 -12.80 -3.05
C HIS A 60 -0.28 -13.66 -4.06
N VAL A 61 0.86 -13.15 -4.55
CA VAL A 61 1.82 -13.97 -5.30
C VAL A 61 2.70 -14.64 -4.27
N GLU A 62 2.50 -15.94 -4.06
CA GLU A 62 3.45 -16.77 -3.31
C GLU A 62 4.80 -16.72 -4.04
N GLN A 63 5.86 -16.33 -3.33
CA GLN A 63 7.23 -16.44 -3.84
C GLN A 63 7.72 -17.86 -3.54
N GLU A 64 8.07 -18.60 -4.58
CA GLU A 64 8.72 -19.93 -4.53
C GLU A 64 10.14 -19.87 -3.95
#